data_AF-A0A3G8ZLR7-F1
#
_entry.id   AF-A0A3G8ZLR7-F1
#
_cell.length_a   1.000
_cell.length_b   1.000
_cell.length_c   1.000
_cell.angle_alpha   90.00
_cell.angle_beta   90.00
_cell.angle_gamma   90.00
#
_symmetry.space_group_name_H-M   'P 1'
#
loop_
_entity.id
_entity.type
_entity.pdbx_description
1 polymer ?
#
loop_
_entity_poly.entity_id
_entity_poly.type
_entity_poly.pdbx_seq_one_letter_code
_entity_poly.pdbx_strand_id
1 'polypeptide(L)'
;MTNAIWSLCAAEARRTMTIGLIAELVTAGLIVPGDVDEQGHHAWPHSPGDAIERITREWLTEWRDEIPTPGAIVWFANTEAGDEIAREVLAREVGML
;
A
#
# COMPACT_ATOMS: atom_id res chain seq x y z
N MET A 1 15.04 9.49 26.74
CA MET A 1 14.49 10.36 25.67
C MET A 1 14.96 9.97 24.27
N THR A 2 16.18 9.43 24.10
CA THR A 2 16.75 9.12 22.78
C THR A 2 15.98 8.05 21.99
N ASN A 3 15.41 7.02 22.64
CA ASN A 3 14.72 5.92 21.95
C ASN A 3 13.38 6.30 21.30
N ALA A 4 12.65 7.28 21.86
CA ALA A 4 11.34 7.66 21.35
C ALA A 4 11.44 8.42 20.01
N ILE A 5 12.45 9.29 19.88
CA ILE A 5 12.69 10.08 18.66
C ILE A 5 13.08 9.15 17.50
N TRP A 6 13.97 8.18 17.73
CA TRP A 6 14.34 7.20 16.70
C TRP A 6 13.16 6.35 16.23
N SER A 7 12.29 5.94 17.17
CA SER A 7 11.08 5.17 16.84
C SER A 7 10.12 5.97 15.96
N LEU A 8 9.92 7.26 16.28
CA LEU A 8 9.05 8.16 15.50
C LEU A 8 9.60 8.39 14.09
N CYS A 9 10.89 8.71 13.95
CA CYS A 9 11.52 8.89 12.63
C CYS A 9 11.46 7.62 11.78
N ALA A 10 11.61 6.44 12.39
CA ALA A 10 11.51 5.16 11.67
C ALA A 10 10.08 4.89 11.17
N ALA A 11 9.06 5.23 11.97
CA ALA A 11 7.66 5.08 11.56
C ALA A 11 7.30 6.05 10.42
N GLU A 12 7.74 7.32 10.52
CA GLU A 12 7.56 8.32 9.47
C GLU A 12 8.23 7.90 8.15
N ALA A 13 9.49 7.45 8.21
CA ALA A 13 10.21 6.99 7.02
C ALA A 13 9.50 5.80 6.36
N ARG A 14 9.02 4.85 7.16
CA ARG A 14 8.28 3.69 6.67
C ARG A 14 6.98 4.11 5.99
N ARG A 15 6.20 4.99 6.62
CA ARG A 15 4.95 5.53 6.05
C ARG A 15 5.22 6.20 4.70
N THR A 16 6.22 7.07 4.63
CA THR A 16 6.60 7.77 3.38
C THR A 16 6.98 6.78 2.27
N MET A 17 7.80 5.77 2.58
CA MET A 17 8.18 4.75 1.61
C MET A 17 6.99 3.90 1.16
N THR A 18 6.13 3.48 2.09
CA THR A 18 4.94 2.67 1.77
C THR A 18 3.96 3.44 0.89
N ILE A 19 3.68 4.70 1.21
CA ILE A 19 2.79 5.55 0.40
C ILE A 19 3.39 5.79 -0.99
N GLY A 20 4.70 6.04 -1.07
CA GLY A 20 5.40 6.18 -2.35
C GLY A 20 5.27 4.94 -3.23
N LEU A 21 5.50 3.75 -2.66
CA LEU A 21 5.35 2.49 -3.37
C LEU A 21 3.90 2.25 -3.83
N ILE A 22 2.92 2.48 -2.96
CA ILE A 22 1.50 2.37 -3.33
C ILE A 22 1.18 3.32 -4.48
N ALA A 23 1.63 4.57 -4.40
CA ALA A 23 1.38 5.58 -5.44
C ALA A 23 1.95 5.14 -6.80
N GLU A 24 3.15 4.57 -6.82
CA GLU A 24 3.78 4.04 -8.03
C GLU A 24 2.96 2.88 -8.62
N LEU A 25 2.62 1.88 -7.80
CA LEU A 25 1.89 0.69 -8.27
C LEU A 25 0.47 1.03 -8.76
N VAL A 26 -0.24 1.92 -8.06
CA VAL A 26 -1.59 2.36 -8.46
C VAL A 26 -1.52 3.21 -9.74
N THR A 27 -0.56 4.14 -9.85
CA THR A 27 -0.41 4.99 -11.04
C THR A 27 0.03 4.20 -12.27
N ALA A 28 0.86 3.17 -12.08
CA ALA A 28 1.27 2.25 -13.14
C ALA A 28 0.15 1.27 -13.55
N GLY A 29 -0.99 1.24 -12.83
CA GLY A 29 -2.09 0.33 -13.11
C GLY A 29 -1.77 -1.14 -12.77
N LEU A 30 -0.87 -1.38 -11.82
CA LEU A 30 -0.47 -2.73 -11.40
C LEU A 30 -1.34 -3.26 -10.27
N ILE A 31 -1.91 -2.36 -9.46
CA ILE A 31 -2.86 -2.71 -8.40
C ILE A 31 -4.07 -1.78 -8.42
N VAL A 32 -5.20 -2.29 -7.94
CA VAL A 32 -6.47 -1.57 -7.84
C VAL A 32 -6.86 -1.45 -6.37
N PRO A 33 -6.99 -0.23 -5.83
CA PRO A 33 -7.47 0.00 -4.47
C PRO A 33 -8.99 -0.22 -4.36
N GLY A 34 -9.41 -0.77 -3.24
CA GLY A 34 -10.81 -1.10 -2.99
C GLY A 34 -11.07 -1.59 -1.57
N ASP A 35 -12.29 -2.08 -1.39
CA ASP A 35 -12.72 -2.78 -0.18
C ASP A 35 -12.86 -4.28 -0.48
N VAL A 36 -12.94 -5.11 0.56
CA VAL A 36 -13.22 -6.54 0.44
C VAL A 36 -14.42 -6.90 1.29
N ASP A 37 -15.36 -7.64 0.70
CA ASP A 37 -16.47 -8.26 1.41
C ASP A 37 -16.63 -9.74 0.99
N GLU A 38 -17.79 -10.33 1.29
CA GLU A 38 -18.10 -11.73 0.97
C GLU A 38 -18.13 -12.03 -0.54
N GLN A 39 -18.31 -11.02 -1.40
CA GLN A 39 -18.28 -11.15 -2.85
C GLN A 39 -16.90 -10.90 -3.47
N GLY A 40 -15.91 -10.54 -2.64
CA GLY A 40 -14.53 -10.33 -3.07
C GLY A 40 -14.12 -8.86 -3.06
N HIS A 41 -13.17 -8.51 -3.92
CA HIS A 41 -12.63 -7.15 -4.02
C HIS A 41 -13.57 -6.25 -4.82
N HIS A 42 -13.86 -5.08 -4.26
CA HIS A 42 -14.66 -4.03 -4.90
C HIS A 42 -13.80 -2.79 -5.08
N ALA A 43 -13.43 -2.52 -6.33
CA ALA A 43 -12.65 -1.35 -6.68
C ALA A 43 -13.39 -0.06 -6.30
N TRP A 44 -12.65 0.88 -5.72
CA TRP A 44 -13.20 2.20 -5.48
C TRP A 44 -13.47 2.94 -6.81
N PRO A 45 -14.55 3.72 -6.92
CA PRO A 45 -14.90 4.46 -8.14
C PRO A 45 -14.10 5.77 -8.26
N HIS A 46 -12.82 5.76 -7.86
CA HIS A 46 -11.96 6.93 -7.75
C HIS A 46 -10.86 6.93 -8.81
N SER A 47 -10.34 8.10 -9.14
CA SER A 47 -9.10 8.16 -9.93
C SER A 47 -7.92 7.62 -9.10
N PRO A 48 -6.81 7.19 -9.75
CA PRO A 48 -5.58 6.83 -9.05
C PRO A 48 -5.13 7.86 -8.01
N GLY A 49 -5.15 9.15 -8.38
CA GLY A 49 -4.76 10.25 -7.50
C GLY A 49 -5.66 10.38 -6.27
N ASP A 50 -6.98 10.30 -6.46
CA ASP A 50 -7.95 10.41 -5.36
C ASP A 50 -7.83 9.22 -4.39
N ALA A 51 -7.57 8.01 -4.91
CA ALA A 51 -7.37 6.83 -4.07
C ALA A 51 -6.08 6.98 -3.22
N ILE A 52 -4.99 7.45 -3.81
CA ILE A 52 -3.73 7.71 -3.10
C ILE A 52 -3.92 8.79 -2.03
N GLU A 53 -4.64 9.87 -2.36
CA GLU A 53 -4.96 10.95 -1.41
C GLU A 53 -5.79 10.42 -0.23
N ARG A 54 -6.82 9.61 -0.50
CA ARG A 54 -7.63 8.96 0.54
C ARG A 54 -6.77 8.11 1.48
N ILE A 55 -5.94 7.22 0.94
CA ILE A 55 -5.04 6.34 1.73
C ILE A 55 -4.09 7.18 2.60
N THR A 56 -3.46 8.19 1.99
CA THR A 56 -2.51 9.08 2.66
C THR A 56 -3.18 9.83 3.80
N ARG A 57 -4.34 10.42 3.53
CA ARG A 57 -5.12 11.18 4.50
C ARG A 57 -5.51 10.31 5.69
N GLU A 58 -6.07 9.14 5.43
CA GLU A 58 -6.53 8.22 6.50
C GLU A 58 -5.38 7.73 7.38
N TRP A 59 -4.23 7.39 6.80
CA TRP A 59 -3.05 7.04 7.60
C TRP A 59 -2.63 8.21 8.49
N LEU A 60 -2.53 9.42 7.94
CA LEU A 60 -2.09 10.59 8.72
C LEU A 60 -3.08 11.00 9.82
N THR A 61 -4.39 10.84 9.60
CA THR A 61 -5.41 11.27 10.56
C THR A 61 -5.68 10.23 11.64
N GLU A 62 -5.90 8.97 11.24
CA GLU A 62 -6.36 7.91 12.15
C GLU A 62 -5.22 7.18 12.83
N TRP A 63 -4.11 6.99 12.12
CA TRP A 63 -2.97 6.20 12.63
C TRP A 63 -1.81 7.07 13.09
N ARG A 64 -1.65 8.27 12.51
CA ARG A 64 -0.53 9.19 12.79
C ARG A 64 0.79 8.46 12.63
N ASP A 65 1.47 8.17 13.74
CA ASP A 65 2.79 7.53 13.78
C ASP A 65 2.72 6.01 13.98
N GLU A 66 1.52 5.43 14.05
CA GLU A 66 1.31 3.99 14.11
C GLU A 66 1.27 3.37 12.70
N ILE A 67 1.56 2.07 12.65
CA ILE A 67 1.48 1.28 11.41
C ILE A 67 0.09 0.62 11.35
N PRO A 68 -0.70 0.89 10.30
CA PRO A 68 -1.99 0.26 10.08
C PRO A 68 -1.88 -1.25 10.05
N THR A 69 -2.85 -1.92 10.68
CA THR A 69 -3.02 -3.36 10.48
C THR A 69 -3.43 -3.63 9.03
N PRO A 70 -3.06 -4.79 8.46
CA PRO A 70 -3.48 -5.16 7.11
C PRO A 70 -4.99 -5.00 6.91
N GLY A 71 -5.39 -4.41 5.78
CA GLY A 71 -6.80 -4.19 5.43
C GLY A 71 -7.51 -3.07 6.19
N ALA A 72 -6.83 -2.34 7.08
CA ALA A 72 -7.48 -1.29 7.86
C ALA A 72 -7.85 -0.03 7.06
N ILE A 73 -7.06 0.30 6.03
CA ILE A 73 -7.25 1.51 5.20
C ILE A 73 -7.74 1.15 3.80
N VAL A 74 -7.19 0.08 3.23
CA VAL A 74 -7.42 -0.29 1.83
C VAL A 74 -7.08 -1.76 1.59
N TRP A 75 -7.79 -2.37 0.67
CA TRP A 75 -7.43 -3.64 0.05
C TRP A 75 -6.97 -3.42 -1.39
N PHE A 76 -5.93 -4.15 -1.80
CA PHE A 76 -5.41 -4.10 -3.16
C PHE A 76 -5.67 -5.43 -3.86
N ALA A 77 -6.19 -5.36 -5.07
CA ALA A 77 -6.18 -6.47 -6.02
C ALA A 77 -5.13 -6.18 -7.10
N ASN A 78 -4.36 -7.19 -7.49
CA ASN A 78 -3.49 -7.06 -8.65
C ASN A 78 -4.32 -6.94 -9.93
N THR A 79 -3.82 -6.16 -10.88
CA THR A 79 -4.26 -6.28 -12.28
C THR A 79 -3.54 -7.45 -12.94
N GLU A 80 -3.96 -7.82 -14.15
CA GLU A 80 -3.25 -8.83 -14.94
C GLU A 80 -1.76 -8.46 -15.17
N ALA A 81 -1.49 -7.18 -15.45
CA ALA A 81 -0.13 -6.67 -15.57
C ALA A 81 0.64 -6.72 -14.24
N GLY A 82 -0.04 -6.42 -13.13
CA GLY A 82 0.53 -6.58 -11.79
C GLY A 82 0.92 -8.04 -11.49
N ASP A 83 0.05 -8.99 -11.82
CA ASP A 83 0.31 -10.42 -11.65
C ASP A 83 1.45 -10.94 -12.52
N GLU A 84 1.64 -10.39 -13.72
CA GLU A 84 2.78 -10.71 -14.57
C GLU A 84 4.10 -10.30 -13.90
N ILE A 85 4.20 -9.04 -13.47
CA ILE A 85 5.40 -8.53 -12.78
C ILE A 85 5.63 -9.28 -11.47
N ALA A 86 4.58 -9.55 -10.69
CA ALA A 86 4.71 -10.29 -9.44
C ALA A 86 5.27 -11.70 -9.67
N ARG A 87 4.84 -12.39 -10.74
CA ARG A 87 5.38 -13.71 -11.13
C ARG A 87 6.85 -13.63 -11.53
N GLU A 88 7.25 -12.61 -12.29
CA GLU A 88 8.66 -12.40 -12.65
C GLU A 88 9.54 -12.15 -11.43
N VAL A 89 9.08 -11.31 -10.51
CA VAL A 89 9.76 -11.06 -9.24
C VAL A 89 9.90 -12.36 -8.44
N LEU A 90 8.81 -13.11 -8.27
CA LEU A 90 8.84 -14.39 -7.55
C LEU A 90 9.81 -15.38 -8.18
N ALA A 91 9.84 -15.49 -9.51
CA ALA A 91 10.77 -16.37 -10.22
C ALA A 91 12.24 -15.97 -9.95
N ARG A 92 12.54 -14.67 -9.88
CA ARG A 92 13.88 -14.16 -9.54
C ARG A 92 14.27 -14.48 -8.10
N GLU A 93 13.39 -14.20 -7.15
CA GLU A 93 13.69 -14.31 -5.72
C GLU A 93 13.74 -15.78 -5.25
N VAL A 94 12.87 -16.66 -5.80
CA VAL A 94 12.89 -18.10 -5.51
C VAL A 94 14.14 -18.77 -6.09
N GLY A 95 14.72 -18.22 -7.16
CA GLY A 95 16.02 -18.65 -7.68
C GLY A 95 17.24 -18.20 -6.85
N MET A 96 17.05 -17.36 -5.82
CA MET A 96 18.11 -16.85 -4.93
C MET A 96 18.11 -17.51 -3.53
N LEU A 97 17.22 -18.47 -3.26
CA LEU A 97 17.22 -19.34 -2.07
C LEU A 97 17.75 -20.74 -2.41
#